data_AF-A0A2E0Q8U0-F1
#
_entry.id   AF-A0A2E0Q8U0-F1
#
_cell.length_a   1.000
_cell.length_b   1.000
_cell.length_c   1.000
_cell.angle_alpha   90.00
_cell.angle_beta   90.00
_cell.angle_gamma   90.00
#
_symmetry.space_group_name_H-M   'P 1'
#
loop_
_entity.id
_entity.type
_entity.pdbx_description
1 polymer ?
#
loop_
_entity_poly.entity_id
_entity_poly.type
_entity_poly.pdbx_seq_one_letter_code
_entity_poly.pdbx_strand_id
1 'polypeptide(L)'
;MENTLTQPELGILYVEMAAPLSFQKILQLGILTDDTALALHQVIADQKPDTALITLGLCGIMLSNHLLASQPSHQDLAVLATELKYFSIDIVERYGRAWINAQEHQTSKGNERAVEEELLVESPENLNGFGSIVQEIHEICDNLDSLASSLGKLLEYQAYAHANLAENYVEMLQSEGRLPGKLVNDPIPAPIGLQNNHINF
;
A
#
# COMPACT_ATOMS: atom_id res chain seq x y z
N MET A 1 -10.22 -18.33 -9.06
CA MET A 1 -9.04 -18.99 -8.45
C MET A 1 -8.75 -18.23 -7.18
N GLU A 2 -8.56 -18.92 -6.06
CA GLU A 2 -8.22 -18.26 -4.79
C GLU A 2 -6.89 -17.52 -4.99
N ASN A 3 -6.94 -16.18 -4.96
CA ASN A 3 -5.79 -15.28 -5.15
C ASN A 3 -4.91 -15.19 -3.89
N THR A 4 -5.13 -16.06 -2.91
CA THR A 4 -4.46 -16.03 -1.61
C THR A 4 -3.00 -16.46 -1.75
N LEU A 5 -2.09 -15.76 -1.07
CA LEU A 5 -0.70 -16.17 -0.96
C LEU A 5 -0.56 -17.42 -0.11
N THR A 6 0.25 -18.37 -0.57
CA THR A 6 0.61 -19.55 0.23
C THR A 6 1.57 -19.15 1.35
N GLN A 7 1.67 -19.98 2.39
CA GLN A 7 2.60 -19.73 3.50
C GLN A 7 4.07 -19.60 3.06
N PRO A 8 4.60 -20.42 2.14
CA PRO A 8 5.94 -20.23 1.60
C PRO A 8 6.13 -18.87 0.91
N GLU A 9 5.14 -18.44 0.13
CA GLU A 9 5.18 -17.16 -0.61
C GLU A 9 5.14 -15.96 0.32
N LEU A 10 4.30 -16.00 1.35
CA LEU A 10 4.35 -15.01 2.43
C LEU A 10 5.76 -15.01 3.05
N GLY A 11 6.30 -16.18 3.38
CA GLY A 11 7.66 -16.30 3.92
C GLY A 11 8.73 -15.62 3.07
N ILE A 12 8.65 -15.75 1.73
CA ILE A 12 9.55 -15.04 0.80
C ILE A 12 9.40 -13.52 0.97
N LEU A 13 8.17 -13.00 0.92
CA LEU A 13 7.94 -11.55 1.06
C LEU A 13 8.48 -11.00 2.39
N TYR A 14 8.32 -11.72 3.49
CA TYR A 14 8.86 -11.30 4.80
C TYR A 14 10.38 -11.19 4.81
N VAL A 15 11.08 -12.09 4.10
CA VAL A 15 12.54 -12.08 4.00
C VAL A 15 13.02 -10.97 3.07
N GLU A 16 12.39 -10.84 1.90
CA GLU A 16 12.79 -9.90 0.86
C GLU A 16 12.51 -8.44 1.24
N MET A 17 11.41 -8.17 1.95
CA MET A 17 11.03 -6.82 2.34
C MET A 17 11.77 -6.29 3.58
N ALA A 18 12.39 -7.16 4.39
CA ALA A 18 13.21 -6.92 5.59
C ALA A 18 12.63 -6.05 6.73
N ALA A 19 12.06 -4.89 6.43
CA ALA A 19 11.40 -3.97 7.37
C ALA A 19 10.31 -4.63 8.23
N PRO A 20 9.44 -5.53 7.73
CA PRO A 20 8.39 -6.14 8.56
C PRO A 20 8.94 -6.90 9.76
N LEU A 21 10.07 -7.61 9.62
CA LEU A 21 10.69 -8.33 10.73
C LEU A 21 11.21 -7.37 11.82
N SER A 22 11.79 -6.25 11.41
CA SER A 22 12.23 -5.20 12.34
C SER A 22 11.03 -4.52 13.02
N PHE A 23 9.97 -4.25 12.27
CA PHE A 23 8.71 -3.69 12.78
C PHE A 23 8.08 -4.59 13.84
N GLN A 24 7.98 -5.90 13.55
CA GLN A 24 7.46 -6.88 14.50
C GLN A 24 8.29 -6.93 15.79
N LYS A 25 9.62 -6.88 15.66
CA LYS A 25 10.52 -6.87 16.81
C LYS A 25 10.32 -5.63 17.68
N ILE A 26 10.11 -4.46 17.07
CA ILE A 26 9.82 -3.21 17.80
C ILE A 26 8.51 -3.35 18.60
N LEU A 27 7.44 -3.87 17.97
CA LEU A 27 6.16 -4.13 18.65
C LEU A 27 6.32 -5.10 19.82
N GLN A 28 7.09 -6.18 19.64
CA GLN A 28 7.34 -7.17 20.69
C GLN A 28 8.16 -6.61 21.86
N LEU A 29 9.13 -5.74 21.58
CA LEU A 29 9.94 -5.08 22.60
C LEU A 29 9.20 -3.94 23.31
N GLY A 30 8.14 -3.41 22.70
CA GLY A 30 7.34 -2.33 23.25
C GLY A 30 8.03 -0.96 23.23
N ILE A 31 9.17 -0.83 22.52
CA ILE A 31 10.01 0.37 22.54
C ILE A 31 10.51 0.68 21.13
N LEU A 32 10.28 1.92 20.69
CA LEU A 32 10.87 2.50 19.49
C LEU A 32 11.91 3.54 19.91
N THR A 33 13.18 3.30 19.58
CA THR A 33 14.26 4.26 19.80
C THR A 33 14.51 5.04 18.52
N ASP A 34 15.15 6.20 18.63
CA ASP A 34 15.49 7.01 17.44
C ASP A 34 16.32 6.23 16.42
N ASP A 35 17.27 5.40 16.89
CA ASP A 35 18.10 4.55 16.03
C ASP A 35 17.26 3.49 15.29
N THR A 36 16.30 2.85 15.97
CA THR A 36 15.46 1.83 15.32
C THR A 36 14.42 2.47 14.40
N ALA A 37 13.89 3.64 14.74
CA ALA A 37 13.03 4.43 13.88
C ALA A 37 13.76 4.87 12.61
N LEU A 38 14.99 5.38 12.74
CA LEU A 38 15.81 5.79 11.60
C LEU A 38 16.18 4.60 10.71
N ALA A 39 16.61 3.48 11.29
CA ALA A 39 16.94 2.29 10.52
C ALA A 39 15.72 1.75 9.76
N LEU A 40 14.55 1.69 10.40
CA LEU A 40 13.31 1.26 9.76
C LEU A 40 12.91 2.22 8.63
N HIS A 41 13.00 3.53 8.86
CA HIS A 41 12.75 4.55 7.85
C HIS A 41 13.66 4.37 6.63
N GLN A 42 14.97 4.18 6.83
CA GLN A 42 15.94 4.00 5.75
C GLN A 42 15.63 2.76 4.90
N VAL A 43 15.34 1.63 5.56
CA VAL A 43 15.02 0.38 4.85
C VAL A 43 13.80 0.55 3.96
N ILE A 44 12.76 1.26 4.41
CA ILE A 44 11.55 1.49 3.60
C ILE A 44 11.79 2.57 2.54
N ALA A 45 12.54 3.63 2.86
CA ALA A 45 12.81 4.74 1.94
C ALA A 45 13.62 4.29 0.70
N ASP A 46 14.51 3.31 0.85
CA ASP A 46 15.35 2.80 -0.23
C ASP A 46 14.59 1.83 -1.18
N GLN A 47 13.35 1.48 -0.87
CA GLN A 47 12.53 0.59 -1.70
C GLN A 47 11.92 1.33 -2.89
N LYS A 48 11.61 0.58 -3.95
CA LYS A 48 10.73 1.08 -5.02
C LYS A 48 9.29 1.16 -4.52
N PRO A 49 8.43 2.03 -5.09
CA PRO A 49 7.07 2.22 -4.58
C PRO A 49 6.20 0.96 -4.50
N ASP A 50 6.33 0.05 -5.46
CA ASP A 50 5.63 -1.25 -5.48
C ASP A 50 6.08 -2.15 -4.32
N THR A 51 7.39 -2.28 -4.11
CA THR A 51 7.96 -3.03 -2.98
C THR A 51 7.67 -2.36 -1.64
N ALA A 52 7.68 -1.03 -1.59
CA ALA A 52 7.30 -0.26 -0.41
C ALA A 52 5.84 -0.50 -0.04
N LEU A 53 4.93 -0.55 -1.02
CA LEU A 53 3.52 -0.84 -0.77
C LEU A 53 3.33 -2.24 -0.15
N ILE A 54 4.05 -3.26 -0.64
CA ILE A 54 4.04 -4.60 -0.03
C ILE A 54 4.57 -4.56 1.42
N THR A 55 5.71 -3.89 1.63
CA THR A 55 6.31 -3.71 2.96
C THR A 55 5.37 -3.03 3.94
N LEU A 56 4.72 -1.95 3.52
CA LEU A 56 3.75 -1.19 4.30
C LEU A 56 2.54 -2.05 4.63
N GLY A 57 2.01 -2.82 3.67
CA GLY A 57 0.94 -3.78 3.91
C GLY A 57 1.31 -4.82 4.98
N LEU A 58 2.49 -5.43 4.88
CA LEU A 58 2.97 -6.36 5.91
C LEU A 58 3.07 -5.71 7.29
N CYS A 59 3.58 -4.48 7.39
CA CYS A 59 3.63 -3.73 8.64
C CYS A 59 2.23 -3.34 9.14
N GLY A 60 1.30 -2.99 8.25
CA GLY A 60 -0.09 -2.66 8.56
C GLY A 60 -0.85 -3.84 9.16
N ILE A 61 -0.62 -5.05 8.67
CA ILE A 61 -1.15 -6.29 9.27
C ILE A 61 -0.62 -6.47 10.71
N MET A 62 0.65 -6.18 10.95
CA MET A 62 1.23 -6.29 12.30
C MET A 62 0.65 -5.23 13.24
N LEU A 63 0.61 -3.97 12.80
CA LEU A 63 0.10 -2.86 13.60
C LEU A 63 -1.38 -3.07 13.96
N SER A 64 -2.21 -3.44 12.99
CA SER A 64 -3.62 -3.75 13.24
C SER A 64 -3.81 -4.90 14.23
N ASN A 65 -3.05 -5.99 14.09
CA ASN A 65 -3.14 -7.11 15.03
C ASN A 65 -2.69 -6.70 16.45
N HIS A 66 -1.65 -5.86 16.56
CA HIS A 66 -1.22 -5.30 17.85
C HIS A 66 -2.34 -4.48 18.49
N LEU A 67 -2.93 -3.53 17.75
CA LEU A 67 -4.00 -2.66 18.23
C LEU A 67 -5.25 -3.44 18.66
N LEU A 68 -5.67 -4.43 17.86
CA LEU A 68 -6.82 -5.28 18.20
C LEU A 68 -6.59 -6.12 19.46
N ALA A 69 -5.33 -6.47 19.74
CA ALA A 69 -4.96 -7.21 20.94
C ALA A 69 -4.75 -6.31 22.17
N SER A 70 -4.16 -5.13 22.00
CA SER A 70 -3.80 -4.22 23.10
C SER A 70 -4.94 -3.29 23.51
N GLN A 71 -5.84 -2.94 22.58
CA GLN A 71 -6.95 -2.01 22.79
C GLN A 71 -8.33 -2.58 22.39
N PRO A 72 -8.72 -3.80 22.83
CA PRO A 72 -9.93 -4.48 22.35
C PRO A 72 -11.24 -3.77 22.72
N SER A 73 -11.20 -2.84 23.68
CA SER A 73 -12.38 -2.11 24.19
C SER A 73 -12.61 -0.78 23.47
N HIS A 74 -11.67 -0.30 22.65
CA HIS A 74 -11.78 1.00 21.99
C HIS A 74 -12.44 0.84 20.62
N GLN A 75 -13.76 1.08 20.56
CA GLN A 75 -14.57 0.75 19.37
C GLN A 75 -14.09 1.41 18.07
N ASP A 76 -13.80 2.72 18.08
CA ASP A 76 -13.39 3.43 16.86
C ASP A 76 -12.05 2.93 16.33
N LEU A 77 -11.06 2.81 17.21
CA LEU A 77 -9.75 2.22 16.92
C LEU A 77 -9.86 0.78 16.42
N ALA A 78 -10.78 -0.04 16.96
CA ALA A 78 -11.00 -1.41 16.50
C ALA A 78 -11.56 -1.45 15.07
N VAL A 79 -12.42 -0.50 14.69
CA VAL A 79 -12.92 -0.37 13.31
C VAL A 79 -11.76 -0.04 12.37
N LEU A 80 -10.97 1.00 12.68
CA LEU A 80 -9.83 1.41 11.85
C LEU A 80 -8.75 0.34 11.78
N ALA A 81 -8.44 -0.34 12.89
CA ALA A 81 -7.48 -1.44 12.87
C ALA A 81 -7.99 -2.61 12.00
N THR A 82 -9.30 -2.86 11.99
CA THR A 82 -9.89 -3.88 11.11
C THR A 82 -9.81 -3.47 9.64
N GLU A 83 -10.11 -2.21 9.34
CA GLU A 83 -9.96 -1.65 7.99
C GLU A 83 -8.51 -1.73 7.50
N LEU A 84 -7.55 -1.26 8.30
CA LEU A 84 -6.12 -1.37 8.01
C LEU A 84 -5.72 -2.82 7.74
N LYS A 85 -6.20 -3.76 8.56
CA LYS A 85 -5.87 -5.19 8.41
C LYS A 85 -6.31 -5.72 7.05
N TYR A 86 -7.57 -5.51 6.66
CA TYR A 86 -8.10 -6.07 5.42
C TYR A 86 -7.54 -5.34 4.19
N PHE A 87 -7.39 -4.02 4.26
CA PHE A 87 -6.74 -3.24 3.20
C PHE A 87 -5.29 -3.70 2.98
N SER A 88 -4.56 -3.93 4.06
CA SER A 88 -3.18 -4.42 4.01
C SER A 88 -3.08 -5.86 3.49
N ILE A 89 -4.03 -6.74 3.84
CA ILE A 89 -4.09 -8.10 3.29
C ILE A 89 -4.31 -8.06 1.78
N ASP A 90 -5.26 -7.25 1.30
CA ASP A 90 -5.53 -7.12 -0.13
C ASP A 90 -4.30 -6.62 -0.91
N ILE A 91 -3.61 -5.60 -0.38
CA ILE A 91 -2.33 -5.13 -0.92
C ILE A 91 -1.32 -6.27 -1.00
N VAL A 92 -1.07 -6.96 0.11
CA VAL A 92 -0.04 -7.99 0.18
C VAL A 92 -0.37 -9.14 -0.76
N GLU A 93 -1.63 -9.57 -0.82
CA GLU A 93 -2.06 -10.63 -1.74
C GLU A 93 -1.89 -10.21 -3.20
N ARG A 94 -2.39 -9.03 -3.58
CA ARG A 94 -2.36 -8.57 -4.98
C ARG A 94 -0.95 -8.24 -5.45
N TYR A 95 -0.25 -7.37 -4.74
CA TYR A 95 1.08 -6.88 -5.12
C TYR A 95 2.16 -7.91 -4.82
N GLY A 96 2.06 -8.62 -3.69
CA GLY A 96 3.01 -9.67 -3.35
C GLY A 96 2.96 -10.85 -4.34
N ARG A 97 1.76 -11.30 -4.73
CA ARG A 97 1.59 -12.32 -5.78
C ARG A 97 2.27 -11.90 -7.08
N ALA A 98 1.99 -10.69 -7.52
CA ALA A 98 2.46 -10.22 -8.80
C ALA A 98 3.98 -9.97 -8.80
N TRP A 99 4.53 -9.52 -7.68
CA TRP A 99 5.98 -9.44 -7.45
C TRP A 99 6.64 -10.82 -7.51
N ILE A 100 6.10 -11.83 -6.82
CA ILE A 100 6.63 -13.21 -6.86
C ILE A 100 6.58 -13.76 -8.29
N ASN A 101 5.45 -13.61 -8.97
CA ASN A 101 5.30 -14.05 -10.35
C ASN A 101 6.34 -13.37 -11.27
N ALA A 102 6.60 -12.08 -11.09
CA ALA A 102 7.64 -11.37 -11.83
C ALA A 102 9.04 -11.95 -11.56
N GLN A 103 9.37 -12.24 -10.29
CA GLN A 103 10.65 -12.87 -9.91
C GLN A 103 10.84 -14.27 -10.52
N GLU A 104 9.79 -15.09 -10.57
CA GLU A 104 9.85 -16.44 -11.14
C GLU A 104 9.99 -16.44 -12.67
N HIS A 105 9.44 -15.41 -13.33
CA HIS A 105 9.35 -15.32 -14.80
C HIS A 105 10.38 -14.36 -15.42
N GLN A 106 11.42 -13.95 -14.67
CA GLN A 106 12.54 -13.09 -15.12
C GLN A 106 13.28 -13.57 -16.38
N THR A 107 12.98 -14.77 -16.87
CA THR A 107 13.51 -15.32 -18.11
C THR A 107 12.77 -14.86 -19.37
N SER A 108 11.61 -14.20 -19.23
CA SER A 108 10.76 -13.77 -20.35
C SER A 108 10.65 -12.25 -20.44
N LYS A 109 11.65 -11.59 -21.05
CA LYS A 109 11.82 -10.12 -21.20
C LYS A 109 10.59 -9.29 -21.65
N GLY A 110 9.51 -9.92 -22.11
CA GLY A 110 8.29 -9.25 -22.55
C GLY A 110 7.16 -9.18 -21.52
N ASN A 111 7.16 -10.03 -20.48
CA ASN A 111 6.02 -10.16 -19.56
C ASN A 111 6.19 -9.37 -18.25
N GLU A 112 7.43 -9.17 -17.79
CA GLU A 112 7.75 -8.39 -16.58
C GLU A 112 7.25 -6.95 -16.66
N ARG A 113 7.47 -6.31 -17.82
CA ARG A 113 7.19 -4.89 -18.01
C ARG A 113 5.69 -4.59 -17.95
N ALA A 114 4.84 -5.48 -18.46
CA ALA A 114 3.39 -5.29 -18.43
C ALA A 114 2.81 -5.42 -17.01
N VAL A 115 3.31 -6.37 -16.22
CA VAL A 115 2.86 -6.58 -14.83
C VAL A 115 3.39 -5.48 -13.90
N GLU A 116 4.64 -5.07 -14.06
CA GLU A 116 5.23 -3.95 -13.32
C GLU A 116 4.50 -2.63 -13.66
N GLU A 117 4.19 -2.39 -14.94
CA GLU A 117 3.46 -1.19 -15.38
C GLU A 117 2.00 -1.17 -14.91
N GLU A 118 1.27 -2.29 -14.87
CA GLU A 118 -0.13 -2.35 -14.40
C GLU A 118 -0.26 -2.10 -12.89
N LEU A 119 0.64 -2.67 -12.07
CA LEU A 119 0.63 -2.47 -10.62
C LEU A 119 1.12 -1.07 -10.21
N LEU A 120 2.09 -0.53 -10.94
CA LEU A 120 2.62 0.80 -10.65
C LEU A 120 1.61 1.91 -10.91
N VAL A 121 0.65 1.72 -11.83
CA VAL A 121 -0.42 2.70 -12.10
C VAL A 121 -1.33 2.90 -10.89
N GLU A 122 -1.63 1.84 -10.14
CA GLU A 122 -2.52 1.91 -8.97
C GLU A 122 -1.75 2.14 -7.65
N SER A 123 -0.42 2.02 -7.66
CA SER A 123 0.40 2.20 -6.46
C SER A 123 0.20 3.56 -5.78
N PRO A 124 0.13 4.70 -6.49
CA PRO A 124 -0.17 6.00 -5.87
C PRO A 124 -1.44 6.02 -5.02
N GLU A 125 -2.53 5.51 -5.58
CA GLU A 125 -3.85 5.54 -4.93
C GLU A 125 -3.85 4.63 -3.70
N ASN A 126 -3.27 3.44 -3.83
CA ASN A 126 -3.17 2.49 -2.71
C ASN A 126 -2.26 3.00 -1.59
N LEU A 127 -1.14 3.66 -1.92
CA LEU A 127 -0.25 4.29 -0.95
C LEU A 127 -0.95 5.46 -0.24
N ASN A 128 -1.69 6.30 -0.96
CA ASN A 128 -2.48 7.37 -0.36
C ASN A 128 -3.60 6.84 0.54
N GLY A 129 -4.31 5.79 0.11
CA GLY A 129 -5.33 5.11 0.91
C GLY A 129 -4.75 4.51 2.19
N PHE A 130 -3.61 3.82 2.09
CA PHE A 130 -2.88 3.29 3.24
C PHE A 130 -2.49 4.42 4.21
N GLY A 131 -1.89 5.48 3.69
CA GLY A 131 -1.47 6.65 4.47
C GLY A 131 -2.63 7.26 5.25
N SER A 132 -3.79 7.45 4.59
CA SER A 132 -5.00 8.00 5.21
C SER A 132 -5.49 7.16 6.38
N ILE A 133 -5.59 5.83 6.22
CA ILE A 133 -6.05 4.93 7.28
C ILE A 133 -5.09 5.00 8.48
N VAL A 134 -3.78 4.97 8.21
CA VAL A 134 -2.76 5.00 9.27
C VAL A 134 -2.69 6.36 9.95
N GLN A 135 -2.96 7.45 9.22
CA GLN A 135 -3.05 8.80 9.77
C GLN A 135 -4.08 8.85 10.90
N GLU A 136 -5.31 8.43 10.60
CA GLU A 136 -6.41 8.40 11.57
C GLU A 136 -6.08 7.52 12.78
N ILE A 137 -5.43 6.38 12.55
CA ILE A 137 -4.99 5.47 13.62
C ILE A 137 -3.98 6.15 14.54
N HIS A 138 -2.92 6.77 14.02
CA HIS A 138 -1.89 7.32 14.90
C HIS A 138 -2.39 8.55 15.66
N GLU A 139 -3.25 9.38 15.04
CA GLU A 139 -3.89 10.53 15.70
C GLU A 139 -4.72 10.09 16.91
N ILE A 140 -5.45 8.98 16.80
CA ILE A 140 -6.19 8.38 17.93
C ILE A 140 -5.22 7.79 18.96
N CYS A 141 -4.15 7.13 18.51
CA CYS A 141 -3.19 6.46 19.39
C CYS A 141 -2.29 7.40 20.19
N ASP A 142 -2.15 8.68 19.82
CA ASP A 142 -1.29 9.66 20.50
C ASP A 142 -1.52 9.70 22.02
N ASN A 143 -2.75 9.43 22.47
CA ASN A 143 -3.13 9.42 23.89
C ASN A 143 -3.35 8.03 24.49
N LEU A 144 -3.21 6.95 23.71
CA LEU A 144 -3.58 5.57 24.09
C LEU A 144 -2.40 4.60 24.04
N ASP A 145 -1.62 4.66 22.97
CA ASP A 145 -0.48 3.79 22.71
C ASP A 145 0.58 4.56 21.93
N SER A 146 1.52 5.17 22.66
CA SER A 146 2.58 6.00 22.08
C SER A 146 3.47 5.24 21.09
N LEU A 147 3.62 3.92 21.26
CA LEU A 147 4.39 3.10 20.35
C LEU A 147 3.65 2.93 19.03
N ALA A 148 2.37 2.56 19.09
CA ALA A 148 1.53 2.41 17.92
C ALA A 148 1.35 3.74 17.17
N SER A 149 1.21 4.86 17.89
CA SER A 149 1.21 6.19 17.29
C SER A 149 2.52 6.47 16.54
N SER A 150 3.67 6.28 17.19
CA SER A 150 4.97 6.59 16.58
C SER A 150 5.26 5.72 15.35
N LEU A 151 4.91 4.44 15.40
CA LEU A 151 5.01 3.53 14.26
C LEU A 151 4.03 3.90 13.15
N GLY A 152 2.79 4.25 13.51
CA GLY A 152 1.79 4.72 12.55
C GLY A 152 2.27 5.96 11.80
N LYS A 153 2.79 6.95 12.51
CA LYS A 153 3.36 8.16 11.90
C LYS A 153 4.53 7.87 10.94
N LEU A 154 5.39 6.90 11.27
CA LEU A 154 6.46 6.47 10.36
C LEU A 154 5.88 5.85 9.08
N LEU A 155 4.89 4.97 9.23
CA LEU A 155 4.23 4.30 8.11
C LEU A 155 3.45 5.29 7.23
N GLU A 156 2.73 6.23 7.83
CA GLU A 156 2.04 7.35 7.15
C GLU A 156 3.03 8.15 6.29
N TYR A 157 4.12 8.63 6.90
CA TYR A 157 5.14 9.39 6.19
C TYR A 157 5.70 8.61 4.98
N GLN A 158 6.03 7.33 5.18
CA GLN A 158 6.56 6.49 4.11
C GLN A 158 5.53 6.26 3.00
N ALA A 159 4.25 6.06 3.35
CA ALA A 159 3.18 5.88 2.38
C ALA A 159 3.05 7.10 1.47
N TYR A 160 2.97 8.31 2.03
CA TYR A 160 2.87 9.53 1.22
C TYR A 160 4.15 9.84 0.44
N ALA A 161 5.33 9.57 1.00
CA ALA A 161 6.59 9.74 0.28
C ALA A 161 6.64 8.84 -0.97
N HIS A 162 6.29 7.57 -0.82
CA HIS A 162 6.26 6.63 -1.94
C HIS A 162 5.12 6.89 -2.91
N ALA A 163 3.96 7.41 -2.44
CA ALA A 163 2.87 7.82 -3.31
C ALA A 163 3.36 8.90 -4.29
N ASN A 164 4.04 9.93 -3.78
CA ASN A 164 4.63 10.98 -4.62
C ASN A 164 5.66 10.42 -5.61
N LEU A 165 6.51 9.46 -5.20
CA LEU A 165 7.47 8.82 -6.11
C LEU A 165 6.76 8.03 -7.21
N ALA A 166 5.71 7.28 -6.87
CA ALA A 166 4.91 6.51 -7.81
C ALA A 166 4.18 7.41 -8.81
N GLU A 167 3.57 8.53 -8.36
CA GLU A 167 2.90 9.50 -9.23
C GLU A 167 3.85 10.07 -10.27
N ASN A 168 5.01 10.55 -9.83
CA ASN A 168 6.03 11.09 -10.73
C ASN A 168 6.50 10.04 -11.75
N TYR A 169 6.64 8.78 -11.34
CA TYR A 169 7.04 7.70 -12.23
C TYR A 169 5.95 7.37 -13.27
N VAL A 170 4.69 7.32 -12.85
CA VAL A 170 3.55 7.10 -13.77
C VAL A 170 3.44 8.25 -14.78
N GLU A 171 3.56 9.50 -14.34
CA GLU A 171 3.54 10.67 -15.23
C GLU A 171 4.68 10.64 -16.25
N MET A 172 5.88 10.27 -15.82
CA MET A 172 7.03 10.08 -16.72
C MET A 172 6.72 9.02 -17.78
N LEU A 173 6.23 7.85 -17.39
CA LEU A 173 5.88 6.78 -18.33
C LEU A 173 4.77 7.18 -19.32
N GLN A 174 3.78 7.96 -18.87
CA GLN A 174 2.75 8.52 -19.75
C GLN A 174 3.34 9.51 -20.76
N SER A 175 4.26 10.37 -20.32
CA SER A 175 4.93 11.34 -21.21
C SER A 175 5.81 10.67 -22.28
N GLU A 176 6.38 9.50 -21.96
CA GLU A 176 7.16 8.67 -22.89
C GLU A 176 6.27 7.83 -23.83
N GLY A 177 4.94 7.88 -23.69
CA GLY A 177 4.01 7.07 -24.47
C GLY A 177 4.08 5.57 -24.15
N ARG A 178 4.63 5.21 -22.98
CA ARG A 178 4.75 3.82 -22.52
C ARG A 178 3.50 3.33 -21.80
N LEU A 179 2.78 4.25 -21.16
CA LEU A 179 1.45 4.00 -20.61
C LEU A 179 0.41 4.76 -21.45
N PRO A 180 -0.81 4.23 -21.61
CA PRO A 180 -1.91 5.03 -22.10
C PRO A 180 -2.07 6.23 -21.15
N GLY A 181 -1.93 7.44 -21.67
CA GLY A 181 -2.21 8.65 -20.89
C GLY A 181 -3.62 8.56 -20.34
N LYS A 182 -3.87 9.12 -19.14
CA LYS A 182 -5.24 9.35 -18.67
C LYS A 182 -5.99 10.01 -19.82
N LEU A 183 -7.01 9.34 -20.37
CA LEU A 183 -7.92 9.95 -21.33
C LEU A 183 -8.58 11.11 -20.61
N VAL A 184 -7.98 12.29 -20.72
CA VAL A 184 -8.54 13.54 -20.21
C VAL A 184 -9.83 13.73 -20.99
N ASN A 185 -10.95 13.39 -20.35
CA ASN A 185 -12.30 13.62 -20.83
C ASN A 185 -12.60 12.95 -22.18
N ASP A 186 -12.72 11.62 -22.23
CA ASP A 186 -13.74 11.09 -23.14
C ASP A 186 -15.09 11.31 -22.45
N PRO A 187 -15.91 12.29 -22.88
CA PRO A 187 -17.24 12.44 -22.32
C PRO A 187 -17.96 11.11 -22.53
N ILE A 188 -18.53 10.55 -21.45
CA ILE A 188 -19.42 9.39 -21.51
C ILE A 188 -20.41 9.68 -22.65
N PRO A 189 -20.40 8.90 -23.76
CA PRO A 189 -21.30 9.18 -24.86
C PRO A 189 -22.72 9.10 -24.30
N ALA A 190 -23.45 10.22 -24.41
CA ALA A 190 -24.80 10.30 -23.92
C ALA A 190 -25.62 9.12 -24.49
N PRO A 191 -26.45 8.46 -23.67
CA PRO A 191 -27.31 7.39 -24.16
C PRO A 191 -28.07 7.85 -25.40
N ILE A 192 -28.06 7.04 -26.46
CA ILE A 192 -28.64 7.35 -27.78
C ILE A 192 -30.10 7.87 -27.69
N GLY A 193 -30.82 7.51 -26.61
CA GLY A 193 -32.19 7.97 -26.32
C GLY A 193 -32.34 9.45 -25.92
N LEU A 194 -31.26 10.18 -25.61
CA LEU A 194 -31.31 11.61 -25.22
C LEU A 194 -30.96 12.57 -26.36
N GLN A 195 -30.46 12.08 -27.50
CA GLN A 195 -30.01 12.93 -28.60
C GLN A 195 -31.12 13.31 -29.60
N ASN A 196 -32.31 12.70 -29.51
CA ASN A 196 -33.38 12.87 -30.51
C ASN A 196 -34.61 13.67 -30.06
N ASN A 197 -34.59 14.31 -28.89
CA ASN A 197 -35.66 15.23 -28.51
C ASN A 197 -35.33 16.67 -28.90
N HIS A 198 -35.29 16.94 -30.21
CA HIS A 198 -35.59 18.28 -30.71
C HIS A 198 -37.07 18.55 -30.46
N ILE A 199 -37.37 19.10 -29.28
CA ILE A 199 -38.63 19.78 -29.01
C ILE A 199 -38.60 21.04 -29.88
N ASN A 200 -39.32 21.01 -30.99
CA ASN A 200 -39.64 22.21 -31.77
C ASN A 200 -40.56 23.08 -30.89
N PHE A 201 -40.08 24.27 -30.52
CA PHE A 201 -40.93 25.39 -30.15
C PHE A 201 -41.18 26.26 -31.37
#